data_AF-A0A538PZU0-F1
#
_entry.id   AF-A0A538PZU0-F1
#
_cell.length_a   1.000
_cell.length_b   1.000
_cell.length_c   1.000
_cell.angle_alpha   90.00
_cell.angle_beta   90.00
_cell.angle_gamma   90.00
#
_symmetry.space_group_name_H-M   'P 1'
#
loop_
_entity.id
_entity.type
_entity.pdbx_description
1 polymer ?
#
loop_
_entity_poly.entity_id
_entity_poly.type
_entity_poly.pdbx_seq_one_letter_code
_entity_poly.pdbx_strand_id
1 'polypeptide(L)'
;MTRALLTRLLDVTPLPPADAGVAELLATFEVAIAERAAILSEISPPITLSEMDRPLLIELERRQALWQDALASALRRVGEQRMATTQLRAYAGAG
;
A
#
# COMPACT_ATOMS: atom_id res chain seq x y z
N MET A 1 -0.87 17.34 -19.89
CA MET A 1 -1.13 17.51 -18.44
C MET A 1 -1.38 16.17 -17.77
N THR A 2 -2.29 15.34 -18.29
CA THR A 2 -2.64 14.01 -17.75
C THR A 2 -1.45 13.08 -17.50
N ARG A 3 -0.55 12.91 -18.49
CA ARG A 3 0.64 12.07 -18.34
C ARG A 3 1.54 12.49 -17.18
N ALA A 4 1.80 13.79 -17.03
CA ALA A 4 2.63 14.32 -15.94
C ALA A 4 2.02 14.04 -14.57
N LEU A 5 0.68 14.10 -14.47
CA LEU A 5 -0.03 13.74 -13.24
C LEU A 5 0.09 12.25 -12.93
N LEU A 6 -0.07 11.38 -13.93
CA LEU A 6 0.11 9.93 -13.75
C LEU A 6 1.54 9.56 -13.38
N THR A 7 2.53 10.24 -13.96
CA THR A 7 3.94 10.08 -13.56
C THR A 7 4.14 10.51 -12.10
N ARG A 8 3.61 11.67 -11.68
CA ARG A 8 3.67 12.10 -10.27
C ARG A 8 3.00 11.10 -9.34
N LEU A 9 1.83 10.58 -9.70
CA LEU A 9 1.15 9.53 -8.93
C LEU A 9 2.02 8.29 -8.81
N LEU A 10 2.73 7.92 -9.88
CA LEU A 10 3.60 6.75 -9.88
C LEU A 10 4.84 6.97 -9.01
N ASP A 11 5.41 8.17 -9.02
CA ASP A 11 6.58 8.54 -8.21
C ASP A 11 6.27 8.46 -6.71
N VAL A 12 5.07 8.90 -6.28
CA VAL A 12 4.62 8.82 -4.88
C VAL A 12 4.01 7.46 -4.51
N THR A 13 3.90 6.53 -5.45
CA THR A 13 3.41 5.16 -5.20
C THR A 13 4.58 4.20 -5.35
N PRO A 14 5.51 4.11 -4.37
CA PRO A 14 6.61 3.17 -4.43
C PRO A 14 6.10 1.73 -4.42
N LEU A 15 6.98 0.78 -4.75
CA LEU A 15 6.71 -0.63 -4.46
C LEU A 15 6.71 -0.84 -2.93
N PRO A 16 5.89 -1.75 -2.40
CA PRO A 16 5.98 -2.11 -0.98
C PRO A 16 7.40 -2.63 -0.69
N PRO A 17 8.04 -2.16 0.41
CA PRO A 17 9.39 -2.59 0.76
C PRO A 17 9.42 -4.10 1.01
N ALA A 18 10.34 -4.78 0.32
CA ALA A 18 10.61 -6.19 0.55
C ALA A 18 11.14 -6.35 1.99
N ASP A 19 10.59 -7.30 2.74
CA ASP A 19 11.02 -7.67 4.09
C ASP A 19 10.75 -6.65 5.21
N ALA A 20 10.00 -5.58 4.95
CA ALA A 20 9.62 -4.62 5.98
C ALA A 20 8.78 -5.26 7.11
N GLY A 21 9.05 -4.78 8.33
CA GLY A 21 8.20 -5.03 9.49
C GLY A 21 6.81 -4.42 9.30
N VAL A 22 5.80 -4.89 10.05
CA VAL A 22 4.42 -4.40 9.95
C VAL A 22 4.33 -2.88 10.17
N ALA A 23 5.06 -2.36 11.17
CA ALA A 23 5.05 -0.93 11.50
C ALA A 23 5.63 -0.07 10.36
N GLU A 24 6.75 -0.51 9.77
CA GLU A 24 7.39 0.17 8.63
C GLU A 24 6.52 0.14 7.38
N LEU A 25 5.88 -1.01 7.11
CA LEU A 25 4.95 -1.15 5.99
C LEU A 25 3.76 -0.19 6.11
N LEU A 26 3.18 -0.08 7.32
CA LEU A 26 2.07 0.84 7.58
C LEU A 26 2.49 2.30 7.47
N ALA A 27 3.63 2.68 8.08
CA ALA A 27 4.14 4.05 8.00
C ALA A 27 4.41 4.46 6.54
N THR A 28 4.99 3.57 5.74
CA THR A 28 5.24 3.82 4.31
C THR A 28 3.93 3.94 3.53
N PHE A 29 2.96 3.08 3.81
CA PHE A 29 1.65 3.14 3.17
C PHE A 29 0.90 4.44 3.49
N GLU A 30 0.92 4.88 4.76
CA GLU A 30 0.28 6.13 5.22
C GLU A 30 0.84 7.35 4.48
N VAL A 31 2.17 7.43 4.32
CA VAL A 31 2.82 8.50 3.55
C VAL A 31 2.38 8.44 2.09
N ALA A 32 2.44 7.26 1.46
CA ALA A 32 2.07 7.11 0.04
C ALA A 32 0.61 7.49 -0.22
N ILE A 33 -0.35 7.13 0.66
CA ILE A 33 -1.75 7.52 0.46
C ILE A 33 -1.97 9.02 0.65
N ALA A 34 -1.25 9.66 1.58
CA ALA A 34 -1.37 11.08 1.85
C ALA A 34 -0.84 11.90 0.66
N GLU A 35 0.31 11.53 0.11
CA GLU A 35 0.88 12.16 -1.07
C GLU A 35 0.01 11.96 -2.32
N ARG A 36 -0.53 10.75 -2.51
CA ARG A 36 -1.49 10.48 -3.58
C ARG A 36 -2.75 11.33 -3.45
N ALA A 37 -3.31 11.43 -2.25
CA ALA A 37 -4.48 12.27 -1.99
C ALA A 37 -4.21 13.74 -2.31
N ALA A 38 -3.03 14.25 -1.95
CA ALA A 38 -2.62 15.61 -2.30
C ALA A 38 -2.59 15.83 -3.82
N ILE A 39 -1.98 14.91 -4.59
CA ILE A 39 -1.94 15.00 -6.06
C ILE A 39 -3.34 14.92 -6.67
N LEU A 40 -4.18 13.99 -6.19
CA LEU A 40 -5.55 13.84 -6.70
C LEU A 40 -6.41 15.06 -6.42
N SER A 41 -6.14 15.80 -5.33
CA SER A 41 -6.86 17.05 -4.99
C SER A 41 -6.60 18.19 -5.97
N GLU A 42 -5.51 18.13 -6.74
CA GLU A 42 -5.18 19.12 -7.78
C GLU A 42 -6.03 18.95 -9.05
N ILE A 43 -6.78 17.85 -9.18
CA ILE A 43 -7.55 17.55 -10.39
C ILE A 43 -8.87 18.34 -10.38
N SER A 44 -8.85 19.49 -11.04
CA SER A 44 -10.06 20.22 -11.42
C SER A 44 -9.80 21.07 -12.67
N PRO A 45 -10.54 20.89 -13.79
CA PRO A 45 -11.66 19.95 -14.01
C PRO A 45 -11.22 18.48 -14.18
N PRO A 46 -12.15 17.52 -14.27
CA PRO A 46 -11.84 16.11 -14.54
C PRO A 46 -10.94 15.94 -15.77
N ILE A 47 -9.95 15.06 -15.64
CA ILE A 47 -8.97 14.76 -16.69
C ILE A 47 -9.44 13.62 -17.58
N THR A 48 -9.31 13.81 -18.90
CA THR A 48 -9.50 12.73 -19.88
C THR A 48 -8.19 11.97 -20.05
N LEU A 49 -8.27 10.65 -19.95
CA LEU A 49 -7.14 9.73 -20.15
C LEU A 49 -7.10 9.30 -21.63
N SER A 50 -5.90 9.23 -22.20
CA SER A 50 -5.69 8.75 -23.57
C SER A 50 -5.15 7.31 -23.58
N GLU A 51 -5.26 6.62 -24.72
CA GLU A 51 -4.61 5.31 -24.93
C GLU A 51 -3.10 5.34 -24.63
N MET A 52 -2.42 6.47 -24.87
CA MET A 52 -0.99 6.61 -24.59
C MET A 52 -0.65 6.63 -23.09
N ASP A 53 -1.65 6.90 -22.24
CA ASP A 53 -1.51 6.92 -20.79
C ASP A 53 -1.73 5.53 -20.17
N ARG A 54 -2.28 4.59 -20.95
CA ARG A 54 -2.61 3.22 -20.54
C ARG A 54 -1.45 2.48 -19.84
N PRO A 55 -0.18 2.57 -20.30
CA PRO A 55 0.92 1.91 -19.60
C PRO A 55 1.15 2.43 -18.18
N LEU A 56 0.94 3.74 -17.93
CA LEU A 56 1.10 4.32 -16.60
C LEU A 56 -0.03 3.90 -15.66
N LEU A 57 -1.25 3.80 -16.19
CA LEU A 57 -2.40 3.29 -15.43
C LEU A 57 -2.21 1.82 -15.02
N ILE A 58 -1.77 0.97 -15.96
CA ILE A 58 -1.48 -0.43 -15.70
C ILE A 58 -0.42 -0.57 -14.59
N GLU A 59 0.63 0.24 -14.64
CA GLU A 59 1.66 0.19 -13.60
C GLU A 59 1.13 0.67 -12.24
N LEU A 60 0.32 1.74 -12.20
CA LEU A 60 -0.33 2.19 -10.97
C LEU A 60 -1.23 1.10 -10.36
N GLU A 61 -2.03 0.44 -11.18
CA GLU A 61 -2.87 -0.70 -10.78
C GLU A 61 -2.02 -1.85 -10.24
N ARG A 62 -0.91 -2.19 -10.93
CA ARG A 62 0.02 -3.23 -10.48
C ARG A 62 0.61 -2.90 -9.11
N ARG A 63 1.08 -1.68 -8.89
CA ARG A 63 1.64 -1.27 -7.58
C ARG A 63 0.58 -1.27 -6.49
N GLN A 64 -0.65 -0.86 -6.80
CA GLN A 64 -1.77 -0.93 -5.87
C GLN A 64 -2.06 -2.38 -5.44
N ALA A 65 -2.07 -3.33 -6.37
CA ALA A 65 -2.26 -4.74 -6.07
C ALA A 65 -1.14 -5.28 -5.15
N LEU A 66 0.12 -4.95 -5.44
CA LEU A 66 1.25 -5.34 -4.59
C LEU A 66 1.13 -4.78 -3.17
N TRP A 67 0.66 -3.54 -3.02
CA TRP A 67 0.36 -2.96 -1.70
C TRP A 67 -0.74 -3.70 -0.96
N GLN A 68 -1.83 -4.06 -1.66
CA GLN A 68 -2.92 -4.84 -1.06
C GLN A 68 -2.42 -6.21 -0.57
N ASP A 69 -1.60 -6.90 -1.37
CA ASP A 69 -1.01 -8.19 -1.00
C ASP A 69 -0.07 -8.06 0.20
N ALA A 70 0.80 -7.04 0.20
CA ALA A 70 1.72 -6.78 1.30
C ALA A 70 0.97 -6.50 2.62
N LEU A 71 -0.08 -5.66 2.57
CA LEU A 71 -0.92 -5.34 3.73
C LEU A 71 -1.70 -6.56 4.21
N ALA A 72 -2.28 -7.36 3.30
CA ALA A 72 -2.97 -8.60 3.66
C ALA A 72 -2.02 -9.61 4.34
N SER A 73 -0.79 -9.73 3.83
CA SER A 73 0.26 -10.55 4.44
C SER A 73 0.65 -10.04 5.82
N ALA A 74 0.79 -8.73 6.01
CA ALA A 74 1.05 -8.12 7.30
C ALA A 74 -0.08 -8.39 8.31
N LEU A 75 -1.35 -8.27 7.90
CA LEU A 75 -2.49 -8.60 8.75
C LEU A 75 -2.48 -10.06 9.19
N ARG A 76 -2.13 -10.98 8.29
CA ARG A 76 -2.00 -12.41 8.61
C ARG A 76 -0.92 -12.66 9.67
N ARG A 77 0.26 -12.07 9.50
CA ARG A 77 1.37 -12.16 10.47
C ARG A 77 0.96 -11.68 11.87
N VAL A 78 0.23 -10.56 11.95
CA VAL A 78 -0.30 -10.05 13.24
C VAL A 78 -1.29 -11.04 13.86
N GLY A 79 -2.16 -11.65 13.04
CA GLY A 79 -3.08 -12.71 13.48
C GLY A 79 -2.34 -13.92 14.07
N GLU A 80 -1.34 -14.43 13.37
CA GLU A 80 -0.50 -15.56 13.80
C GLU A 80 0.22 -15.26 15.13
N GLN A 81 0.81 -14.06 15.27
CA GLN A 81 1.46 -13.62 16.50
C GLN A 81 0.50 -13.57 17.70
N ARG A 82 -0.74 -13.11 17.49
CA ARG A 82 -1.78 -13.08 18.54
C ARG A 82 -2.17 -14.48 18.98
N MET A 83 -2.32 -15.42 18.04
CA MET A 83 -2.65 -16.81 18.34
C MET A 83 -1.52 -17.49 19.12
N ALA A 84 -0.26 -17.35 18.68
CA ALA A 84 0.90 -17.91 19.37
C ALA A 84 1.03 -17.38 20.81
N THR A 85 0.83 -16.07 21.00
CA THR A 85 0.86 -15.45 22.35
C THR A 85 -0.25 -16.00 23.24
N THR A 86 -1.43 -16.27 22.69
CA THR A 86 -2.58 -16.83 23.42
C THR A 86 -2.30 -18.27 23.85
N GLN A 87 -1.73 -19.08 22.96
CA GLN A 87 -1.32 -20.46 23.29
C GLN A 87 -0.27 -20.49 24.40
N LEU A 88 0.77 -19.66 24.32
CA LEU A 88 1.82 -19.58 25.35
C LEU A 88 1.27 -19.24 26.73
N ARG A 89 0.30 -18.32 26.83
CA ARG A 89 -0.35 -18.00 28.10
C ARG A 89 -1.22 -19.14 28.64
N ALA A 90 -1.93 -19.85 27.76
CA ALA A 90 -2.72 -21.01 28.15
C ALA A 90 -1.85 -22.13 28.73
N TYR A 91 -0.68 -22.39 28.11
CA TYR A 91 0.29 -23.36 28.64
C TYR A 91 0.94 -22.91 29.96
N ALA A 92 1.29 -21.62 30.08
CA ALA A 92 1.93 -21.10 31.30
C ALA A 92 0.99 -21.00 32.51
N GLY A 93 -0.33 -20.93 32.30
CA GLY A 93 -1.34 -20.91 33.36
C GLY A 93 -1.91 -22.29 33.73
N ALA A 94 -1.48 -23.35 33.05
CA ALA A 94 -1.96 -24.73 33.25
C ALA A 94 -0.95 -25.62 34.03
N GLY A 95 0.15 -25.05 34.51
CA GLY A 95 1.14 -25.69 35.40
C GLY A 95 1.20 -25.00 36.75
#